data_AF-A0A3D5ZEP6-F1
#
_entry.id   AF-A0A3D5ZEP6-F1
#
_cell.length_a   1.000
_cell.length_b   1.000
_cell.length_c   1.000
_cell.angle_alpha   90.00
_cell.angle_beta   90.00
_cell.angle_gamma   90.00
#
_symmetry.space_group_name_H-M   'P 1'
#
loop_
_entity.id
_entity.type
_entity.pdbx_description
1 polymer ?
#
loop_
_entity_poly.entity_id
_entity_poly.type
_entity_poly.pdbx_seq_one_letter_code
_entity_poly.pdbx_strand_id
1 'polypeptide(L)' 'LMGARPLGRVIQEHIKKPLSNLLLFGVLKDGGVLSISVEEDKIKLEGRPHDGRGKGKSRQQKVDA' A
#
# COMPACT_ATOMS: atom_id res chain seq x y z
N LEU A 1 31.81 -4.39 -13.62
CA LEU A 1 30.50 -5.02 -13.34
C LEU A 1 29.63 -4.04 -12.57
N MET A 2 28.38 -3.83 -12.99
CA MET A 2 27.45 -2.96 -12.24
C MET A 2 26.93 -3.75 -11.03
N GLY A 3 27.30 -3.32 -9.81
CA GLY A 3 26.76 -3.88 -8.56
C GLY A 3 25.27 -3.57 -8.38
N ALA A 4 24.79 -3.35 -7.16
CA ALA A 4 23.36 -3.08 -6.91
C ALA A 4 22.82 -1.73 -7.46
N ARG A 5 23.63 -0.93 -8.17
CA ARG A 5 23.22 0.36 -8.76
C ARG A 5 21.94 0.30 -9.60
N PRO A 6 21.67 -0.76 -10.41
CA PRO A 6 20.43 -0.88 -11.16
C PRO A 6 19.18 -1.11 -10.29
N LEU A 7 19.32 -1.59 -9.04
CA LEU A 7 18.19 -1.94 -8.18
C LEU A 7 17.25 -0.74 -7.95
N GLY A 8 17.82 0.46 -7.80
CA GLY A 8 17.04 1.68 -7.64
C GLY A 8 16.10 1.93 -8.83
N ARG A 9 16.56 1.65 -10.05
CA ARG A 9 15.74 1.76 -11.26
C ARG A 9 14.64 0.70 -11.29
N VAL A 10 14.94 -0.54 -10.92
CA VAL A 10 13.94 -1.63 -10.85
C VAL A 10 12.81 -1.27 -9.88
N ILE A 11 13.14 -0.80 -8.67
CA ILE A 11 12.15 -0.36 -7.67
C ILE A 11 11.36 0.84 -8.18
N GLN A 12 12.02 1.82 -8.81
CA GLN A 12 11.35 3.01 -9.33
C GLN A 12 10.31 2.65 -10.40
N GLU A 13 10.69 1.84 -11.39
CA GLU A 13 9.87 1.50 -12.53
C GLU A 13 8.72 0.53 -12.18
N HIS A 14 9.01 -0.52 -11.41
CA HIS A 14 8.06 -1.60 -11.18
C HIS A 14 7.27 -1.49 -9.86
N ILE A 15 7.70 -0.65 -8.92
CA ILE A 15 7.02 -0.50 -7.62
C ILE A 15 6.51 0.93 -7.45
N LYS A 16 7.38 1.94 -7.50
CA LYS A 16 6.98 3.32 -7.15
C LYS A 16 6.03 3.94 -8.16
N LYS A 17 6.32 3.86 -9.45
CA LYS A 17 5.43 4.39 -10.51
C LYS A 17 4.00 3.78 -10.45
N PRO A 18 3.82 2.44 -10.45
CA PRO A 18 2.47 1.87 -10.37
C PRO A 18 1.77 2.15 -9.04
N LEU A 19 2.51 2.18 -7.92
CA LEU A 19 1.95 2.58 -6.63
C LEU A 19 1.40 4.01 -6.65
N SER A 20 2.08 4.97 -7.27
CA SER A 20 1.56 6.33 -7.41
C SER A 20 0.20 6.36 -8.11
N ASN A 21 0.00 5.53 -9.14
CA ASN A 21 -1.30 5.43 -9.81
C ASN A 21 -2.39 4.87 -8.88
N LEU A 22 -2.06 3.85 -8.07
CA LEU A 22 -2.98 3.28 -7.08
C LEU A 22 -3.35 4.30 -5.99
N LEU A 23 -2.42 5.17 -5.60
CA LEU A 23 -2.63 6.24 -4.61
C LEU A 23 -3.39 7.44 -5.18
N LEU A 24 -3.15 7.83 -6.43
CA LEU A 24 -3.80 9.01 -7.00
C LEU A 24 -5.21 8.69 -7.54
N PHE A 25 -5.37 7.52 -8.14
CA PHE A 25 -6.56 7.19 -8.94
C PHE A 25 -7.18 5.83 -8.61
N GLY A 26 -6.47 4.97 -7.86
CA GLY A 26 -6.89 3.60 -7.61
C GLY A 26 -7.44 3.34 -6.21
N VAL A 27 -7.42 2.06 -5.85
CA VAL A 27 -8.00 1.53 -4.60
C VAL A 27 -7.29 1.99 -3.32
N LEU A 28 -6.14 2.66 -3.42
CA LEU A 28 -5.38 3.15 -2.26
C LEU A 28 -5.50 4.67 -2.06
N LYS A 29 -6.42 5.34 -2.77
CA LYS A 29 -6.62 6.79 -2.67
C LYS A 29 -6.83 7.30 -1.25
N ASP A 30 -7.61 6.57 -0.46
CA ASP A 30 -7.92 6.92 0.93
C ASP A 30 -7.01 6.18 1.94
N GLY A 31 -5.92 5.57 1.46
CA GLY A 31 -5.05 4.71 2.23
C GLY A 31 -5.47 3.24 2.21
N GLY A 32 -4.60 2.38 2.77
CA GLY A 32 -4.75 0.94 2.64
C GLY A 32 -3.44 0.20 2.83
N VAL A 33 -3.44 -1.07 2.43
CA VAL A 33 -2.26 -1.95 2.45
C VAL A 33 -1.94 -2.36 1.03
N LEU A 34 -0.70 -2.13 0.60
CA LEU A 34 -0.17 -2.67 -0.64
C LEU A 34 0.57 -3.98 -0.34
N SER A 35 0.22 -5.04 -1.06
CA SER A 35 0.96 -6.30 -1.05
C SER A 35 1.74 -6.43 -2.36
N ILE A 36 3.01 -6.84 -2.27
CA ILE A 36 3.88 -7.03 -3.43
C ILE A 36 4.30 -8.50 -3.46
N SER A 37 4.07 -9.17 -4.58
CA SER A 37 4.45 -10.56 -4.82
C SER A 37 5.18 -10.70 -6.14
N VAL A 38 5.78 -11.87 -6.35
CA VAL A 38 6.35 -12.27 -7.64
C VAL A 38 5.53 -13.45 -8.17
N GLU A 39 5.00 -13.29 -9.37
CA GLU A 39 4.26 -14.33 -10.11
C GLU A 39 4.86 -14.41 -11.51
N GLU A 40 5.28 -15.61 -11.95
CA GLU A 40 5.86 -15.83 -13.29
C GLU A 40 6.97 -14.83 -13.65
N ASP A 41 7.93 -14.63 -12.73
CA ASP A 41 9.04 -13.67 -12.86
C ASP A 41 8.64 -12.20 -13.04
N LYS A 42 7.39 -11.84 -12.72
CA LYS A 42 6.87 -10.47 -12.76
C LYS A 42 6.50 -9.98 -11.37
N ILE A 43 6.81 -8.71 -11.11
CA ILE A 43 6.39 -8.02 -9.90
C ILE A 43 4.91 -7.68 -10.03
N LYS A 44 4.10 -8.16 -9.08
CA LYS A 44 2.67 -7.89 -8.99
C LYS A 44 2.37 -7.04 -7.76
N LEU A 45 1.50 -6.06 -7.93
CA LEU A 45 1.05 -5.14 -6.89
C LEU A 45 -0.46 -5.32 -6.67
N GLU A 46 -0.84 -5.62 -5.44
CA GLU A 46 -2.24 -5.76 -5.04
C GLU A 46 -2.56 -4.78 -3.91
N GLY A 47 -3.43 -3.82 -4.19
CA GLY A 47 -3.90 -2.84 -3.21
C GLY A 47 -5.16 -3.33 -2.50
N ARG A 48 -5.17 -3.25 -1.17
CA ARG A 48 -6.35 -3.46 -0.34
C ARG A 48 -6.71 -2.14 0.35
N PRO A 49 -7.89 -1.54 0.06
CA PRO A 49 -8.33 -0.32 0.75
C PRO A 49 -8.47 -0.59 2.24
N HIS A 50 -8.12 0.39 3.06
CA HIS A 50 -8.47 0.36 4.48
C HIS A 50 -9.91 0.83 4.62
N ASP A 51 -10.82 -0.09 4.95
CA ASP A 51 -12.18 0.32 5.31
C ASP A 51 -12.11 1.17 6.59
N GLY A 52 -12.68 2.37 6.58
CA GLY A 52 -12.52 3.37 7.66
C GLY A 52 -12.99 2.96 9.07
N ARG A 53 -13.19 1.67 9.37
CA ARG A 53 -13.67 1.11 10.65
C ARG A 53 -12.63 1.11 11.77
N GLY A 54 -11.49 1.79 11.60
CA GLY A 54 -10.43 1.89 12.62
C GLY A 54 -10.41 3.19 13.45
N LYS A 55 -11.22 4.21 13.11
CA LYS A 55 -11.28 5.46 13.88
C LYS A 55 -12.64 5.64 14.56
N GLY A 56 -12.68 5.31 15.87
CA GLY A 56 -13.68 5.85 16.80
C GLY A 56 -14.69 4.87 17.41
N LYS A 57 -14.24 3.96 18.28
CA LYS A 57 -15.03 3.48 19.44
C LYS A 57 -14.14 3.33 20.67
N SER A 58 -13.53 4.44 21.09
CA SER A 58 -13.06 4.60 22.46
C SER A 58 -13.86 5.75 23.07
N ARG A 59 -14.49 5.48 24.23
CA ARG A 59 -15.25 6.37 25.12
C ARG A 59 -16.79 6.36 25.01
N GLN A 60 -17.40 5.22 25.32
CA GLN A 60 -18.68 5.20 26.04
C GLN A 60 -18.69 4.02 27.01
N GLN A 61 -17.95 4.16 28.11
CA GLN A 61 -18.21 3.39 29.31
C GLN A 61 -17.71 4.20 30.51
N LYS A 62 -18.52 4.22 31.56
CA LYS A 62 -18.48 5.07 32.76
C LYS A 62 -19.22 6.40 32.59
N VAL A 63 -20.51 6.40 32.89
CA VAL A 63 -21.06 6.96 34.14
C VAL A 63 -22.53 6.55 34.24
N ASP A 64 -22.81 5.50 35.01
CA ASP A 64 -24.09 5.40 35.72
C ASP A 64 -23.71 5.09 37.16
N ALA A 65 -24.13 6.00 38.04
CA ALA A 65 -24.01 5.93 39.48
C ALA A 65 -25.24 5.22 40.06
#